data_AF-A0A496T2M0-F1
#
_entry.id   AF-A0A496T2M0-F1
#
_cell.length_a   1.000
_cell.length_b   1.000
_cell.length_c   1.000
_cell.angle_alpha   90.00
_cell.angle_beta   90.00
_cell.angle_gamma   90.00
#
_symmetry.space_group_name_H-M   'P 1'
#
loop_
_entity.id
_entity.type
_entity.pdbx_description
1 polymer ?
#
loop_
_entity_poly.entity_id
_entity_poly.type
_entity_poly.pdbx_seq_one_letter_code
_entity_poly.pdbx_strand_id
1 'polypeptide(L)'
;MRHLLVAVQFLTVIPISHRLRMTHEDLGRSMAYFPLVGLLLGGILYGLSQAIVLIFPERIADLGCVAALVLLTGGLHLDGLADTTDAFFS
;
A
#
# COMPACT_ATOMS: atom_id res chain seq x y z
N MET A 1 -16.50 10.51 3.36
CA MET A 1 -15.47 10.84 2.35
C MET A 1 -14.14 11.25 2.96
N ARG A 2 -14.11 12.18 3.93
CA ARG A 2 -12.87 12.57 4.62
C ARG A 2 -12.07 11.38 5.18
N HIS A 3 -12.72 10.47 5.89
CA HIS A 3 -12.08 9.27 6.45
C HIS A 3 -11.51 8.32 5.39
N LEU A 4 -12.13 8.24 4.21
CA LEU A 4 -11.58 7.48 3.09
C LEU A 4 -10.30 8.14 2.55
N LEU A 5 -10.28 9.47 2.41
CA LEU A 5 -9.08 10.20 2.00
C LEU A 5 -7.94 10.06 3.01
N VAL A 6 -8.27 10.06 4.31
CA VAL A 6 -7.31 9.77 5.38
C VAL A 6 -6.76 8.35 5.24
N ALA A 7 -7.60 7.34 4.96
CA ALA A 7 -7.13 5.98 4.74
C ALA A 7 -6.20 5.89 3.52
N VAL A 8 -6.54 6.53 2.39
CA VAL A 8 -5.70 6.57 1.19
C VAL A 8 -4.36 7.27 1.47
N GLN A 9 -4.38 8.41 2.14
CA GLN A 9 -3.16 9.16 2.47
C GLN A 9 -2.28 8.44 3.49
N PHE A 10 -2.87 7.62 4.37
CA PHE A 10 -2.11 6.82 5.34
C PHE A 10 -1.47 5.59 4.67
N LEU A 11 -2.23 4.86 3.85
CA LEU A 11 -1.79 3.61 3.24
C LEU A 11 -1.00 3.79 1.94
N THR A 12 -1.03 4.98 1.32
CA THR A 12 -0.38 5.24 0.02
C THR A 12 0.39 6.56 0.01
N VAL A 13 1.40 6.65 -0.86
CA VAL A 13 2.21 7.87 -1.08
C VAL A 13 1.57 8.78 -2.16
N ILE A 14 0.46 8.36 -2.77
CA ILE A 14 -0.20 9.10 -3.84
C ILE A 14 -0.66 10.47 -3.32
N PRO A 15 -0.21 11.58 -3.94
CA PRO A 15 -0.52 12.92 -3.45
C PRO A 15 -2.01 13.21 -3.61
N ILE A 16 -2.70 13.43 -2.50
CA ILE A 16 -4.09 13.87 -2.49
C ILE A 16 -4.11 15.41 -2.48
N SER A 17 -4.93 16.02 -3.35
CA SER A 17 -4.99 17.48 -3.57
C SER A 17 -5.20 18.31 -2.30
N HIS A 18 -5.83 17.72 -1.28
CA HIS A 18 -5.92 18.31 0.05
C HIS A 18 -5.09 17.47 1.01
N ARG A 19 -3.89 17.93 1.40
CA ARG A 19 -3.19 17.40 2.59
C ARG A 19 -4.03 17.72 3.81
N LEU A 20 -4.94 16.81 4.14
CA LEU A 20 -5.81 16.94 5.30
C LEU A 20 -4.92 16.85 6.54
N ARG A 21 -5.12 17.78 7.48
CA ARG A 21 -4.52 17.64 8.81
C ARG A 21 -5.14 16.38 9.44
N MET A 22 -4.33 15.34 9.58
CA MET A 22 -4.73 14.08 10.20
C MET A 22 -4.63 14.23 11.71
N THR A 23 -5.74 14.01 12.41
CA THR A 23 -5.74 13.79 13.86
C THR A 23 -5.76 12.30 14.16
N HIS A 24 -5.39 11.92 15.38
CA HIS A 24 -5.44 10.52 15.83
C HIS A 24 -6.86 9.93 15.75
N GLU A 25 -7.88 10.72 16.07
CA GLU A 25 -9.28 10.29 15.97
C GLU A 25 -9.68 10.00 14.51
N ASP A 26 -9.20 10.81 13.57
CA ASP A 26 -9.46 10.61 12.15
C ASP A 26 -8.81 9.34 11.61
N LEU A 27 -7.59 9.05 12.07
CA LEU A 27 -6.90 7.82 11.74
C LEU A 27 -7.66 6.61 12.29
N GLY A 28 -8.09 6.64 13.54
CA GLY A 28 -8.90 5.56 14.12
C GLY A 28 -10.20 5.33 13.34
N ARG A 29 -10.90 6.40 12.93
CA ARG A 29 -12.13 6.30 12.14
C ARG A 29 -11.90 5.92 10.68
N SER A 30 -10.71 6.17 10.13
CA SER A 30 -10.35 5.79 8.76
C SER A 30 -10.06 4.30 8.60
N MET A 31 -9.73 3.58 9.68
CA MET A 31 -9.46 2.14 9.67
C MET A 31 -10.61 1.32 9.06
N ALA A 32 -11.86 1.76 9.23
CA ALA A 32 -13.02 1.12 8.59
C ALA A 32 -12.96 1.12 7.05
N TYR A 33 -12.16 2.00 6.45
CA TYR A 33 -11.94 2.11 5.01
C TYR A 33 -10.66 1.42 4.52
N PHE A 34 -9.83 0.88 5.42
CA PHE A 34 -8.61 0.15 5.03
C PHE A 34 -8.90 -1.03 4.10
N PRO A 35 -9.96 -1.84 4.32
CA PRO A 35 -10.29 -2.92 3.39
C PRO A 35 -10.59 -2.43 1.96
N LEU A 36 -11.20 -1.24 1.83
CA LEU A 36 -11.50 -0.67 0.51
C LEU A 36 -10.23 -0.20 -0.20
N VAL A 37 -9.31 0.45 0.53
CA VAL A 37 -8.00 0.83 -0.02
C VAL A 37 -7.18 -0.42 -0.38
N GLY A 38 -7.24 -1.45 0.47
CA GLY A 38 -6.62 -2.75 0.20
C GLY A 38 -7.18 -3.41 -1.06
N LEU A 39 -8.50 -3.37 -1.27
CA LEU A 39 -9.12 -3.89 -2.50
C LEU A 39 -8.64 -3.12 -3.74
N LEU A 40 -8.49 -1.79 -3.64
CA LEU A 40 -7.97 -0.97 -4.71
C LEU A 40 -6.51 -1.32 -5.03
N LEU A 41 -5.65 -1.43 -4.02
CA LEU A 41 -4.26 -1.86 -4.20
C LEU A 41 -4.17 -3.27 -4.79
N GLY A 42 -4.95 -4.21 -4.25
CA GLY A 42 -5.04 -5.58 -4.74
C GLY A 42 -5.49 -5.65 -6.20
N GLY A 43 -6.46 -4.83 -6.60
CA GLY A 43 -6.91 -4.73 -7.99
C GLY A 43 -5.81 -4.22 -8.93
N ILE A 44 -5.06 -3.20 -8.50
CA ILE A 44 -3.91 -2.67 -9.26
C ILE A 44 -2.82 -3.75 -9.40
N LEU A 45 -2.45 -4.42 -8.31
CA LEU A 45 -1.42 -5.45 -8.31
C LEU A 45 -1.84 -6.68 -9.13
N TYR A 46 -3.10 -7.10 -9.03
CA TYR A 46 -3.64 -8.17 -9.86
C TYR A 46 -3.57 -7.82 -11.35
N GLY A 47 -4.03 -6.63 -11.74
CA GLY A 47 -3.96 -6.16 -13.12
C GLY A 47 -2.52 -6.10 -13.64
N LEU A 48 -1.59 -5.61 -12.81
CA LEU A 48 -0.16 -5.59 -13.12
C LEU A 48 0.40 -7.01 -13.33
N SER A 49 0.10 -7.93 -12.41
CA SER A 49 0.54 -9.32 -12.51
C SER A 49 0.06 -9.97 -13.82
N GLN A 50 -1.24 -9.85 -14.12
CA GLN A 50 -1.81 -10.39 -15.36
C GLN A 50 -1.14 -9.78 -16.60
N ALA A 51 -0.83 -8.48 -16.59
CA ALA A 51 -0.15 -7.83 -17.71
C ALA A 51 1.31 -8.31 -17.89
N ILE A 52 2.05 -8.51 -16.80
CA ILE A 52 3.45 -8.97 -16.86
C ILE A 52 3.53 -10.41 -17.36
N VAL A 53 2.64 -11.29 -16.89
CA VAL A 53 2.64 -12.73 -17.24
C VAL A 53 2.38 -12.97 -18.74
N LEU A 54 1.79 -12.01 -19.46
CA LEU A 54 1.63 -12.11 -20.93
C LEU A 54 2.97 -12.15 -21.67
N ILE A 55 4.05 -11.64 -21.08
CA ILE A 55 5.36 -11.46 -21.73
C ILE A 55 6.48 -12.15 -20.95
N PHE A 56 6.37 -12.22 -19.62
CA PHE A 56 7.41 -12.70 -18.73
C PHE A 56 6.95 -13.86 -17.85
N PRO A 57 7.88 -14.66 -17.26
CA PRO A 57 7.53 -15.69 -16.29
C PRO A 57 6.91 -15.11 -15.01
N GLU A 58 6.13 -15.93 -14.31
CA GLU A 58 5.43 -15.58 -13.06
C GLU A 58 6.35 -14.95 -11.99
N ARG A 59 7.58 -15.44 -11.85
CA ARG A 59 8.57 -14.88 -10.91
C ARG A 59 8.87 -13.39 -11.13
N ILE A 60 8.83 -12.94 -12.38
CA ILE A 60 9.02 -11.51 -12.72
C ILE A 60 7.77 -10.71 -12.35
N ALA A 61 6.58 -11.30 -12.50
CA ALA A 61 5.34 -10.69 -12.04
C ALA A 61 5.30 -10.55 -10.51
N ASP A 62 5.77 -11.55 -9.76
CA ASP A 62 5.87 -11.50 -8.30
C ASP A 62 6.78 -10.34 -7.84
N LEU A 63 7.98 -10.24 -8.43
CA LEU A 63 8.90 -9.14 -8.15
C LEU A 63 8.28 -7.80 -8.53
N GLY A 64 7.62 -7.72 -9.67
CA GLY A 64 6.89 -6.54 -10.12
C GLY A 64 5.79 -6.12 -9.14
N CYS A 65 5.06 -7.06 -8.56
CA CYS A 65 4.02 -6.80 -7.56
C CYS A 65 4.62 -6.24 -6.26
N VAL A 66 5.70 -6.83 -5.76
CA VAL A 66 6.39 -6.33 -4.55
C VAL A 66 6.95 -4.92 -4.79
N ALA A 67 7.61 -4.70 -5.93
CA ALA A 67 8.13 -3.38 -6.31
C ALA A 67 7.01 -2.34 -6.43
N ALA A 68 5.90 -2.68 -7.08
CA ALA A 68 4.74 -1.80 -7.20
C ALA A 68 4.10 -1.50 -5.84
N LEU A 69 3.99 -2.49 -4.95
CA LEU A 69 3.48 -2.27 -3.59
C LEU A 69 4.36 -1.28 -2.83
N VAL A 70 5.69 -1.44 -2.88
CA VAL A 70 6.64 -0.49 -2.27
C VAL A 70 6.48 0.91 -2.85
N LEU A 71 6.38 1.05 -4.18
CA LEU A 71 6.21 2.35 -4.84
C LEU A 71 4.90 3.04 -4.48
N LEU A 72 3.81 2.27 -4.37
CA LEU A 72 2.48 2.81 -4.07
C LEU A 72 2.34 3.19 -2.59
N THR A 73 2.98 2.46 -1.68
CA THR A 73 2.79 2.62 -0.23
C THR A 73 4.01 3.19 0.49
N GLY A 74 5.08 3.51 -0.21
CA GLY A 74 6.33 4.02 0.39
C GLY A 74 7.02 3.01 1.30
N GLY A 75 6.78 1.72 1.11
CA GLY A 75 7.34 0.65 1.94
C GLY A 75 6.54 0.28 3.19
N LEU A 76 5.42 0.96 3.50
CA LEU A 76 4.62 0.71 4.71
C LEU A 76 4.25 -0.78 4.95
N HIS A 77 3.94 -1.53 3.90
CA HIS A 77 3.57 -2.95 4.03
C HIS A 77 4.76 -3.88 4.31
N LEU A 78 5.98 -3.43 4.00
CA LEU A 78 7.22 -4.16 4.26
C LEU A 78 7.88 -3.71 5.58
N ASP A 79 7.39 -2.64 6.20
CA ASP A 79 7.96 -2.04 7.42
C ASP A 79 8.07 -3.04 8.56
N GLY A 80 7.01 -3.80 8.85
CA GLY A 80 7.05 -4.82 9.89
C GLY A 80 8.05 -5.96 9.63
N LEU A 81 8.38 -6.25 8.36
CA LEU A 81 9.45 -7.19 8.04
C LEU A 81 10.82 -6.57 8.35
N ALA A 82 11.02 -5.30 7.96
CA ALA A 82 12.24 -4.56 8.26
C ALA A 82 12.46 -4.46 9.78
N ASP A 83 11.43 -4.05 10.53
CA ASP A 83 11.41 -3.94 12.00
C ASP A 83 11.63 -5.29 12.72
N THR A 84 11.24 -6.39 12.08
CA THR A 84 11.54 -7.71 12.63
C THR A 84 13.01 -8.05 12.42
N THR A 85 13.55 -7.75 11.24
CA THR A 85 14.94 -8.04 10.92
C THR A 85 15.92 -7.19 11.74
N ASP A 86 15.70 -5.88 11.86
CA ASP A 86 16.61 -5.01 12.62
C ASP A 86 16.57 -5.35 14.12
N ALA A 87 15.42 -5.73 14.68
CA ALA A 87 15.29 -6.21 16.05
C ALA A 87 16.06 -7.52 16.30
N PHE A 88 16.08 -8.46 15.35
CA PHE A 88 16.86 -9.70 15.49
C PHE A 88 18.38 -9.48 15.43
N PHE A 89 18.84 -8.39 14.80
CA PHE A 89 20.27 -8.08 14.64
C PHE A 89 20.75 -6.92 15.52
N SER A 90 19.92 -6.41 16.43
CA SER A 90 20.26 -5.37 17.42
C SER A 90 20.70 -5.94 18.77
#